data_AF-A0A8R7RDT7-F1
#
_entry.id   AF-A0A8R7RDT7-F1
#
_cell.length_a   1.000
_cell.length_b   1.000
_cell.length_c   1.000
_cell.angle_alpha   90.00
_cell.angle_beta   90.00
_cell.angle_gamma   90.00
#
_symmetry.space_group_name_H-M   'P 1'
#
loop_
_entity.id
_entity.type
_entity.pdbx_description
1 polymer ?
#
loop_
_entity_poly.entity_id
_entity_poly.type
_entity_poly.pdbx_seq_one_letter_code
_entity_poly.pdbx_strand_id
1 'polypeptide(L)'
;MNDMGYYMYDYMYEYYSDYIDYYSDYKSRSLSLSVGEMSSSLATLQHLRYLDLSWNDFNGTSIPVYLSSLKNLRYLNLSRAGFSGRIPSQLGNLSKLQYLDLSQNYYGSYIVDLAWLPRLSLLSDLDMSYVDLSSARDWFQRVNMLPSLKVLHLSECGLNSILSGSIPHSNLTHLEVLDMSGN
;
A
#
# COMPACT_ATOMS: atom_id res chain seq x y z
N MET A 1 12.06 56.50 -13.84
CA MET A 1 13.14 55.51 -13.59
C MET A 1 13.13 55.17 -12.11
N ASN A 2 12.63 54.04 -11.60
CA ASN A 2 11.64 53.06 -12.02
C ASN A 2 11.17 52.46 -10.68
N ASP A 3 9.97 52.81 -10.25
CA ASP A 3 9.39 52.38 -8.95
C ASP A 3 8.74 50.98 -9.02
N MET A 4 9.00 50.24 -10.10
CA MET A 4 8.45 48.90 -10.34
C MET A 4 9.19 47.79 -9.60
N GLY A 5 10.35 48.07 -9.00
CA GLY A 5 11.16 47.05 -8.32
C GLY A 5 10.54 46.55 -7.02
N TYR A 6 10.00 47.43 -6.19
CA TYR A 6 9.52 47.07 -4.85
C TYR A 6 8.19 46.31 -4.87
N TYR A 7 7.25 46.69 -5.73
CA TYR A 7 5.96 46.01 -5.84
C TYR A 7 6.07 44.56 -6.34
N MET A 8 7.08 44.23 -7.16
CA MET A 8 7.26 42.87 -7.67
C MET A 8 7.82 41.92 -6.60
N TYR A 9 8.60 42.43 -5.65
CA TYR A 9 9.13 41.64 -4.53
C TYR A 9 8.05 41.31 -3.49
N ASP A 10 7.17 42.27 -3.15
CA ASP A 10 6.06 42.03 -2.20
C ASP A 10 5.04 41.03 -2.77
N TYR A 11 4.67 41.16 -4.06
CA TYR A 11 3.77 40.19 -4.70
C TYR A 11 4.37 38.78 -4.76
N MET A 12 5.68 38.65 -5.00
CA MET A 12 6.36 37.36 -4.96
C MET A 12 6.39 36.81 -3.53
N TYR A 13 6.62 37.63 -2.51
CA TYR A 13 6.64 37.18 -1.11
C TYR A 13 5.25 36.78 -0.62
N GLU A 14 4.21 37.54 -0.91
CA GLU A 14 2.82 37.17 -0.59
C GLU A 14 2.40 35.90 -1.35
N TYR A 15 2.70 35.80 -2.65
CA TYR A 15 2.41 34.58 -3.42
C TYR A 15 3.17 33.37 -2.89
N TYR A 16 4.46 33.50 -2.54
CA TYR A 16 5.23 32.40 -1.93
C TYR A 16 4.81 32.10 -0.50
N SER A 17 4.37 33.10 0.28
CA SER A 17 3.85 32.91 1.64
C SER A 17 2.52 32.19 1.61
N ASP A 18 1.59 32.61 0.75
CA ASP A 18 0.30 31.93 0.53
C ASP A 18 0.51 30.53 -0.08
N TYR A 19 1.51 30.34 -0.94
CA TYR A 19 1.87 29.02 -1.48
C TYR A 19 2.48 28.12 -0.41
N ILE A 20 3.34 28.65 0.47
CA ILE A 20 3.89 27.92 1.61
C ILE A 20 2.79 27.62 2.64
N ASP A 21 1.86 28.52 2.88
CA ASP A 21 0.74 28.31 3.81
C ASP A 21 -0.30 27.34 3.24
N TYR A 22 -0.57 27.40 1.94
CA TYR A 22 -1.37 26.39 1.24
C TYR A 22 -0.74 25.00 1.39
N TYR A 23 0.57 24.86 1.17
CA TYR A 23 1.28 23.58 1.36
C TYR A 23 1.51 23.20 2.83
N SER A 24 1.55 24.16 3.75
CA SER A 24 1.68 23.91 5.19
C SER A 24 0.38 23.36 5.78
N ASP A 25 -0.77 23.81 5.27
CA ASP A 25 -2.09 23.32 5.67
C ASP A 25 -2.34 21.87 5.21
N TYR A 26 -1.77 21.46 4.05
CA TYR A 26 -1.75 20.03 3.65
C TYR A 26 -0.89 19.18 4.58
N LYS A 27 0.26 19.67 5.02
CA LYS A 27 1.08 19.00 6.03
C LYS A 27 0.36 18.89 7.38
N SER A 28 -0.53 19.84 7.70
CA SER A 28 -1.31 19.85 8.94
C SER A 28 -2.44 18.81 8.99
N ARG A 29 -2.80 18.17 7.87
CA ARG A 29 -3.85 17.13 7.81
C ARG A 29 -3.32 15.70 7.72
N SER A 30 -1.99 15.51 7.71
CA SER A 30 -1.41 14.17 7.65
C SER A 30 -1.52 13.43 8.98
N LEU A 31 -1.94 12.16 8.92
CA LEU A 31 -1.84 11.23 10.03
C LEU A 31 -0.41 10.68 10.12
N SER A 32 0.01 10.29 11.33
CA SER A 32 1.28 9.60 11.53
C SER A 32 1.03 8.30 12.27
N LEU A 33 1.43 7.20 11.66
CA LEU A 33 1.54 5.89 12.31
C LEU A 33 3.00 5.60 12.64
N SER A 34 3.72 6.56 13.23
CA SER A 34 5.10 6.35 13.67
C SER A 34 5.18 5.37 14.84
N VAL A 35 6.36 4.78 15.05
CA VAL A 35 6.68 4.00 16.24
C VAL A 35 6.61 4.94 17.46
N GLY A 36 5.50 4.89 18.19
CA GLY A 36 5.14 5.82 19.26
C GLY A 36 3.83 5.40 19.98
N GLU A 37 3.20 6.28 20.75
CA GLU A 37 2.04 5.94 21.61
C GLU A 37 0.80 5.44 20.84
N MET A 38 0.61 5.88 19.58
CA MET A 38 -0.46 5.36 18.72
C MET A 38 -0.20 3.90 18.31
N SER A 39 1.06 3.50 18.15
CA SER A 39 1.47 2.13 17.82
C SER A 39 1.18 1.14 18.96
N SER A 40 1.42 1.56 20.22
CA SER A 40 1.14 0.72 21.39
C SER A 40 -0.36 0.55 21.60
N SER A 41 -1.14 1.61 21.39
CA SER A 41 -2.60 1.56 21.58
C SER A 41 -3.27 0.66 20.54
N LEU A 42 -2.98 0.84 19.25
CA LEU A 42 -3.56 -0.01 18.20
C LEU A 42 -3.11 -1.46 18.33
N ALA A 43 -1.83 -1.72 18.63
CA ALA A 43 -1.31 -3.08 18.80
C ALA A 43 -1.97 -3.85 19.95
N THR A 44 -2.64 -3.19 20.89
CA THR A 44 -3.35 -3.87 22.00
C THR A 44 -4.77 -4.33 21.62
N LEU A 45 -5.29 -3.94 20.45
CA LEU A 45 -6.63 -4.30 19.97
C LEU A 45 -6.68 -5.76 19.45
N GLN A 46 -6.36 -6.72 20.30
CA GLN A 46 -6.18 -8.13 19.93
C GLN A 46 -7.46 -8.81 19.42
N HIS A 47 -8.64 -8.22 19.64
CA HIS A 47 -9.91 -8.73 19.11
C HIS A 47 -10.34 -8.09 17.78
N LEU A 48 -9.57 -7.12 17.26
CA LEU A 48 -9.90 -6.42 16.03
C LEU A 48 -9.95 -7.39 14.84
N ARG A 49 -11.03 -7.31 14.05
CA ARG A 49 -11.25 -8.14 12.86
C ARG A 49 -11.31 -7.34 11.57
N TYR A 50 -11.61 -6.06 11.67
CA TYR A 50 -11.80 -5.15 10.55
C TYR A 50 -11.01 -3.89 10.86
N LEU A 51 -10.07 -3.55 9.98
CA LEU A 51 -9.31 -2.31 10.04
C LEU A 51 -9.30 -1.67 8.66
N ASP A 52 -9.85 -0.48 8.58
CA ASP A 52 -9.85 0.33 7.38
C ASP A 52 -9.16 1.65 7.69
N LEU A 53 -8.03 1.87 7.00
CA LEU A 53 -7.23 3.08 7.06
C LEU A 53 -7.17 3.74 5.68
N SER A 54 -8.03 3.32 4.74
CA SER A 54 -8.03 3.85 3.39
C SER A 54 -8.39 5.34 3.35
N TRP A 55 -7.98 6.02 2.29
CA TRP A 55 -8.27 7.45 2.07
C TRP A 55 -7.78 8.38 3.19
N ASN A 56 -6.72 7.99 3.89
CA ASN A 56 -5.98 8.86 4.79
C ASN A 56 -4.70 9.39 4.11
N ASP A 57 -4.01 10.33 4.73
CA ASP A 57 -2.67 10.74 4.30
C ASP A 57 -1.66 10.45 5.39
N PHE A 58 -0.94 9.34 5.27
CA PHE A 58 0.18 8.96 6.14
C PHE A 58 1.52 9.57 5.69
N ASN A 59 1.50 10.59 4.82
CA ASN A 59 2.62 11.45 4.46
C ASN A 59 3.89 10.68 4.04
N GLY A 60 3.70 9.64 3.24
CA GLY A 60 4.79 8.83 2.70
C GLY A 60 5.48 7.95 3.73
N THR A 61 4.92 7.74 4.92
CA THR A 61 5.51 6.82 5.88
C THR A 61 5.38 5.36 5.44
N SER A 62 6.25 4.48 5.95
CA SER A 62 6.15 3.05 5.68
C SER A 62 5.01 2.40 6.47
N ILE A 63 4.38 1.37 5.89
CA ILE A 63 3.40 0.55 6.61
C ILE A 63 4.06 -0.02 7.89
N PRO A 64 3.52 0.25 9.08
CA PRO A 64 4.15 -0.18 10.32
C PRO A 64 4.05 -1.69 10.55
N VAL A 65 5.17 -2.30 10.92
CA VAL A 65 5.25 -3.76 11.16
C VAL A 65 4.33 -4.22 12.28
N TYR A 66 4.01 -3.37 13.26
CA TYR A 66 3.13 -3.74 14.37
C TYR A 66 1.70 -4.08 13.94
N LEU A 67 1.23 -3.65 12.77
CA LEU A 67 -0.08 -4.07 12.23
C LEU A 67 -0.16 -5.59 12.10
N SER A 68 0.97 -6.26 11.87
CA SER A 68 1.06 -7.72 11.85
C SER A 68 0.82 -8.41 13.19
N SER A 69 0.77 -7.68 14.31
CA SER A 69 0.46 -8.22 15.64
C SER A 69 -1.04 -8.47 15.83
N LEU A 70 -1.90 -7.88 15.00
CA LEU A 70 -3.35 -7.96 15.08
C LEU A 70 -3.88 -9.27 14.46
N LYS A 71 -3.53 -10.41 15.08
CA LYS A 71 -3.72 -11.77 14.53
C LYS A 71 -5.18 -12.17 14.24
N ASN A 72 -6.15 -11.40 14.73
CA ASN A 72 -7.57 -11.66 14.49
C ASN A 72 -8.15 -10.88 13.30
N LEU A 73 -7.36 -10.04 12.62
CA LEU A 73 -7.78 -9.34 11.42
C LEU A 73 -8.23 -10.32 10.33
N ARG A 74 -9.34 -9.95 9.71
CA ARG A 74 -9.96 -10.58 8.55
C ARG A 74 -10.04 -9.63 7.37
N TYR A 75 -10.16 -8.34 7.64
CA TYR A 75 -10.19 -7.28 6.65
C TYR A 75 -9.16 -6.23 7.01
N LEU A 76 -8.28 -5.91 6.07
CA LEU A 76 -7.29 -4.84 6.17
C LEU A 76 -7.29 -4.03 4.89
N ASN A 77 -7.69 -2.76 4.98
CA ASN A 77 -7.62 -1.83 3.87
C ASN A 77 -6.63 -0.69 4.19
N LEU A 78 -5.58 -0.59 3.40
CA LEU A 78 -4.52 0.42 3.47
C LEU A 78 -4.42 1.22 2.16
N SER A 79 -5.45 1.17 1.29
CA SER A 79 -5.38 1.81 -0.02
C SER A 79 -5.55 3.32 0.03
N ARG A 80 -4.93 4.02 -0.91
CA ARG A 80 -5.03 5.50 -1.02
C ARG A 80 -4.74 6.19 0.31
N ALA A 81 -3.82 5.61 1.09
CA ALA A 81 -3.54 6.05 2.45
C ALA A 81 -2.24 6.84 2.55
N GLY A 82 -1.55 7.07 1.42
CA GLY A 82 -0.29 7.80 1.41
C GLY A 82 0.85 7.05 2.13
N PHE A 83 0.87 5.72 2.11
CA PHE A 83 2.06 4.96 2.51
C PHE A 83 3.14 4.97 1.41
N SER A 84 4.40 4.78 1.77
CA SER A 84 5.52 4.59 0.82
C SER A 84 6.55 3.57 1.32
N GLY A 85 7.52 3.23 0.48
CA GLY A 85 8.61 2.32 0.83
C GLY A 85 8.24 0.85 0.73
N ARG A 86 9.05 -0.02 1.35
CA ARG A 86 8.86 -1.47 1.26
C ARG A 86 7.61 -1.91 2.03
N ILE A 87 6.71 -2.63 1.37
CA ILE A 87 5.60 -3.31 2.06
C ILE A 87 6.18 -4.43 2.93
N PRO A 88 5.88 -4.46 4.25
CA PRO A 88 6.50 -5.38 5.19
C PRO A 88 5.97 -6.81 5.00
N SER A 89 6.88 -7.77 4.81
CA SER A 89 6.55 -9.20 4.68
C SER A 89 5.89 -9.77 5.95
N GLN A 90 6.00 -9.09 7.08
CA GLN A 90 5.33 -9.43 8.33
C GLN A 90 3.80 -9.39 8.22
N LEU A 91 3.22 -8.71 7.23
CA LEU A 91 1.77 -8.82 6.94
C LEU A 91 1.34 -10.28 6.72
N GLY A 92 2.24 -11.15 6.23
CA GLY A 92 2.01 -12.60 6.13
C GLY A 92 1.73 -13.29 7.47
N ASN A 93 1.92 -12.62 8.61
CA ASN A 93 1.55 -13.18 9.91
C ASN A 93 0.06 -13.01 10.25
N LEU A 94 -0.72 -12.33 9.42
CA LEU A 94 -2.17 -12.16 9.57
C LEU A 94 -2.90 -13.37 8.98
N SER A 95 -2.67 -14.57 9.51
CA SER A 95 -3.15 -15.83 8.91
C SER A 95 -4.68 -15.98 8.83
N LYS A 96 -5.45 -15.10 9.47
CA LYS A 96 -6.91 -15.05 9.40
C LYS A 96 -7.44 -14.05 8.36
N LEU A 97 -6.56 -13.34 7.68
CA LEU A 97 -6.91 -12.29 6.73
C LEU A 97 -7.60 -12.91 5.50
N GLN A 98 -8.69 -12.27 5.09
CA GLN A 98 -9.55 -12.66 3.97
C GLN A 98 -9.53 -11.59 2.87
N TYR A 99 -9.40 -10.32 3.27
CA TYR A 99 -9.30 -9.17 2.37
C TYR A 99 -8.05 -8.35 2.71
N LEU A 100 -7.26 -8.04 1.69
CA LEU A 100 -6.11 -7.14 1.77
C LEU A 100 -6.08 -6.20 0.58
N ASP A 101 -6.14 -4.90 0.85
CA ASP A 101 -5.97 -3.85 -0.16
C ASP A 101 -4.79 -2.95 0.21
N LEU A 102 -3.79 -2.92 -0.67
CA LEU A 102 -2.56 -2.13 -0.58
C LEU A 102 -2.48 -1.08 -1.69
N SER A 103 -3.54 -0.94 -2.49
CA SER A 103 -3.49 -0.24 -3.76
C SER A 103 -3.35 1.27 -3.63
N GLN A 104 -2.86 1.91 -4.71
CA GLN A 104 -2.90 3.36 -4.88
C GLN A 104 -2.28 4.18 -3.73
N ASN A 105 -1.19 3.69 -3.15
CA ASN A 105 -0.35 4.43 -2.22
C ASN A 105 0.65 5.33 -2.98
N TYR A 106 1.57 6.03 -2.29
CA TYR A 106 2.51 6.93 -2.97
C TYR A 106 3.42 6.18 -3.97
N TYR A 107 3.79 6.87 -5.05
CA TYR A 107 4.85 6.45 -5.97
C TYR A 107 6.13 6.17 -5.17
N GLY A 108 6.48 4.88 -5.04
CA GLY A 108 7.57 4.42 -4.18
C GLY A 108 7.17 3.36 -3.16
N SER A 109 5.90 2.94 -3.12
CA SER A 109 5.53 1.67 -2.46
C SER A 109 5.95 0.49 -3.33
N TYR A 110 6.74 -0.44 -2.78
CA TYR A 110 7.28 -1.57 -3.54
C TYR A 110 7.33 -2.88 -2.75
N ILE A 111 7.35 -3.99 -3.48
CA ILE A 111 7.57 -5.34 -2.94
C ILE A 111 8.81 -5.95 -3.58
N VAL A 112 9.73 -6.43 -2.73
CA VAL A 112 10.95 -7.13 -3.18
C VAL A 112 10.69 -8.61 -3.46
N ASP A 113 9.85 -9.24 -2.64
CA ASP A 113 9.48 -10.65 -2.74
C ASP A 113 8.09 -10.90 -2.15
N LEU A 114 7.41 -11.94 -2.65
CA LEU A 114 6.07 -12.34 -2.20
C LEU A 114 6.09 -13.64 -1.38
N ALA A 115 7.22 -13.98 -0.75
CA ALA A 115 7.35 -15.23 0.02
C ALA A 115 6.41 -15.30 1.24
N TRP A 116 5.83 -14.16 1.64
CA TRP A 116 4.87 -14.04 2.73
C TRP A 116 3.43 -14.34 2.31
N LEU A 117 3.06 -14.18 1.03
CA LEU A 117 1.69 -14.39 0.55
C LEU A 117 1.16 -15.79 0.90
N PRO A 118 1.89 -16.90 0.66
CA PRO A 118 1.36 -18.24 0.93
C PRO A 118 0.98 -18.50 2.40
N ARG A 119 1.41 -17.64 3.33
CA ARG A 119 1.02 -17.73 4.76
C ARG A 119 -0.41 -17.21 5.01
N LEU A 120 -0.96 -16.44 4.07
CA LEU A 120 -2.34 -15.92 4.10
C LEU A 120 -3.30 -16.90 3.42
N SER A 121 -3.41 -18.12 3.95
CA SER A 121 -4.16 -19.22 3.31
C SER A 121 -5.66 -18.97 3.19
N LEU A 122 -6.22 -18.04 3.96
CA LEU A 122 -7.63 -17.64 3.92
C LEU A 122 -7.89 -16.40 3.04
N LEU A 123 -6.84 -15.82 2.44
CA LEU A 123 -6.97 -14.62 1.62
C LEU A 123 -7.78 -14.94 0.36
N SER A 124 -8.85 -14.18 0.17
CA SER A 124 -9.79 -14.33 -0.94
C SER A 124 -9.71 -13.16 -1.90
N ASP A 125 -9.47 -11.96 -1.38
CA ASP A 125 -9.39 -10.73 -2.13
C ASP A 125 -8.05 -10.04 -1.87
N LEU A 126 -7.27 -9.84 -2.93
CA LEU A 126 -5.99 -9.15 -2.88
C LEU A 126 -5.93 -8.07 -3.97
N ASP A 127 -5.76 -6.83 -3.53
CA ASP A 127 -5.46 -5.70 -4.40
C ASP A 127 -4.08 -5.12 -4.07
N MET A 128 -3.19 -5.15 -5.05
CA MET A 128 -1.86 -4.52 -5.00
C MET A 128 -1.65 -3.55 -6.17
N SER A 129 -2.73 -3.09 -6.79
CA SER A 129 -2.66 -2.18 -7.94
C SER A 129 -1.85 -0.93 -7.61
N TYR A 130 -0.99 -0.49 -8.53
CA TYR A 130 -0.04 0.61 -8.35
C TYR A 130 1.08 0.37 -7.31
N VAL A 131 1.25 -0.86 -6.83
CA VAL A 131 2.45 -1.26 -6.07
C VAL A 131 3.52 -1.74 -7.06
N ASP A 132 4.75 -1.25 -6.92
CA ASP A 132 5.87 -1.72 -7.73
C ASP A 132 6.23 -3.18 -7.39
N LEU A 133 5.91 -4.09 -8.32
CA LEU A 133 6.22 -5.51 -8.28
C LEU A 133 7.32 -5.89 -9.28
N SER A 134 7.98 -4.93 -9.92
CA SER A 134 8.97 -5.19 -10.98
C SER A 134 10.15 -6.06 -10.53
N SER A 135 10.45 -6.05 -9.22
CA SER A 135 11.49 -6.88 -8.60
C SER A 135 11.01 -8.29 -8.21
N ALA A 136 9.70 -8.51 -8.07
CA ALA A 136 9.11 -9.76 -7.60
C ALA A 136 8.99 -10.80 -8.73
N ARG A 137 10.13 -11.36 -9.16
CA ARG A 137 10.22 -12.28 -10.32
C ARG A 137 9.41 -13.57 -10.16
N ASP A 138 9.14 -14.01 -8.94
CA ASP A 138 8.40 -15.24 -8.62
C ASP A 138 6.93 -14.97 -8.24
N TRP A 139 6.40 -13.77 -8.53
CA TRP A 139 5.06 -13.36 -8.09
C TRP A 139 3.98 -14.38 -8.42
N PHE A 140 3.97 -14.89 -9.65
CA PHE A 140 2.95 -15.84 -10.09
C PHE A 140 3.03 -17.13 -9.29
N GLN A 141 4.24 -17.66 -9.05
CA GLN A 141 4.42 -18.87 -8.24
C GLN A 141 3.86 -18.67 -6.82
N ARG A 142 4.07 -17.50 -6.22
CA ARG A 142 3.59 -17.19 -4.87
C ARG A 142 2.07 -17.04 -4.81
N VAL A 143 1.48 -16.31 -5.76
CA VAL A 143 0.03 -16.18 -5.86
C VAL A 143 -0.63 -17.53 -6.12
N ASN A 144 -0.04 -18.38 -6.97
CA ASN A 144 -0.53 -19.71 -7.29
C ASN A 144 -0.55 -20.70 -6.09
N MET A 145 0.03 -20.30 -4.95
CA MET A 145 -0.03 -21.08 -3.70
C MET A 145 -1.20 -20.66 -2.78
N LEU A 146 -2.00 -19.66 -3.16
CA LEU A 146 -3.13 -19.18 -2.37
C LEU A 146 -4.39 -20.01 -2.67
N PRO A 147 -4.83 -20.89 -1.76
CA PRO A 147 -5.89 -21.85 -2.05
C PRO A 147 -7.31 -21.24 -2.06
N SER A 148 -7.47 -20.05 -1.48
CA SER A 148 -8.77 -19.39 -1.29
C SER A 148 -8.96 -18.14 -2.16
N LEU A 149 -7.97 -17.79 -2.99
CA LEU A 149 -7.95 -16.55 -3.75
C LEU A 149 -9.01 -16.57 -4.86
N LYS A 150 -9.84 -15.53 -4.90
CA LYS A 150 -10.92 -15.33 -5.85
C LYS A 150 -10.75 -14.06 -6.66
N VAL A 151 -10.28 -13.00 -6.03
CA VAL A 151 -10.14 -11.67 -6.64
C VAL A 151 -8.69 -11.23 -6.52
N LEU A 152 -8.09 -10.93 -7.66
CA LEU A 152 -6.72 -10.46 -7.75
C LEU A 152 -6.62 -9.25 -8.67
N HIS A 153 -6.21 -8.12 -8.08
CA HIS A 153 -5.93 -6.88 -8.80
C HIS A 153 -4.44 -6.55 -8.71
N LEU A 154 -3.80 -6.47 -9.88
CA LEU A 154 -2.38 -6.19 -10.08
C LEU A 154 -2.20 -5.14 -11.18
N SER A 155 -3.13 -4.20 -11.34
CA SER A 155 -3.02 -3.21 -12.40
C SER A 155 -1.87 -2.23 -12.12
N GLU A 156 -1.12 -1.82 -13.14
CA GLU A 156 -0.05 -0.81 -13.01
C GLU A 156 1.04 -1.21 -12.00
N CYS A 157 1.39 -2.50 -11.95
CA CYS A 157 2.38 -3.05 -11.01
C CYS A 157 3.80 -3.16 -11.59
N GLY A 158 4.02 -2.78 -12.84
CA GLY A 158 5.30 -2.93 -13.53
C GLY A 158 5.70 -4.40 -13.75
N LEU A 159 4.70 -5.29 -13.89
CA LEU A 159 4.92 -6.71 -14.14
C LEU A 159 5.47 -6.91 -15.55
N ASN A 160 6.79 -7.09 -15.66
CA ASN A 160 7.43 -7.40 -16.94
C ASN A 160 7.00 -8.79 -17.45
N SER A 161 6.75 -8.90 -18.76
CA SER A 161 6.17 -10.06 -19.45
C SER A 161 7.04 -11.31 -19.52
N ILE A 162 8.02 -11.50 -18.63
CA ILE A 162 8.84 -12.71 -18.57
C ILE A 162 8.07 -13.80 -17.81
N LEU A 163 6.95 -14.23 -18.40
CA LEU A 163 6.18 -15.39 -18.02
C LEU A 163 6.60 -16.58 -18.88
N SER A 164 7.69 -17.27 -18.56
CA SER A 164 7.94 -18.61 -19.14
C SER A 164 9.14 -19.32 -18.52
N GLY A 165 9.07 -19.60 -17.22
CA GLY A 165 9.77 -20.74 -16.64
C GLY A 165 8.72 -21.79 -16.31
N SER A 166 8.36 -22.64 -17.28
CA SER A 166 7.45 -23.80 -17.19
C SER A 166 6.67 -23.93 -15.89
N ILE A 167 5.48 -23.32 -15.82
CA ILE A 167 4.55 -23.56 -14.71
C ILE A 167 3.60 -24.66 -15.20
N PRO A 168 3.79 -25.91 -14.76
CA PRO A 168 2.92 -26.99 -15.17
C PRO A 168 1.65 -26.85 -14.33
N HIS A 169 0.64 -26.17 -14.90
CA HIS A 169 -0.71 -25.98 -14.37
C HIS A 169 -0.86 -24.91 -13.27
N SER A 170 -1.83 -24.02 -13.47
CA SER A 170 -2.29 -23.05 -12.48
C SER A 170 -3.28 -23.73 -11.53
N ASN A 171 -3.09 -23.54 -10.22
CA ASN A 171 -4.02 -23.93 -9.16
C ASN A 171 -5.11 -22.86 -8.94
N LEU A 172 -5.01 -21.70 -9.60
CA LEU A 172 -5.96 -20.60 -9.51
C LEU A 172 -7.21 -20.82 -10.40
N THR A 173 -7.64 -22.07 -10.60
CA THR A 173 -8.82 -22.40 -11.42
C THR A 173 -10.13 -21.86 -10.84
N HIS A 174 -10.11 -21.43 -9.57
CA HIS A 174 -11.26 -20.86 -8.85
C HIS A 174 -11.24 -19.32 -8.85
N LEU A 175 -10.28 -18.69 -9.54
CA LEU A 175 -10.18 -17.24 -9.61
C LEU A 175 -11.38 -16.67 -10.39
N GLU A 176 -12.09 -15.74 -9.77
CA GLU A 176 -13.30 -15.10 -10.30
C GLU A 176 -12.96 -13.80 -11.03
N VAL A 177 -11.97 -13.05 -10.52
CA VAL A 177 -11.52 -11.76 -11.08
C VAL A 177 -10.00 -11.73 -11.14
N LEU A 178 -9.47 -11.38 -12.31
CA LEU A 178 -8.06 -11.10 -12.54
C LEU A 178 -7.92 -9.79 -13.31
N ASP A 179 -7.33 -8.79 -12.68
CA ASP A 179 -6.93 -7.55 -13.33
C ASP A 179 -5.41 -7.43 -13.36
N MET A 180 -4.85 -7.37 -14.56
CA MET A 180 -3.42 -7.12 -14.81
C MET A 180 -3.22 -5.98 -15.80
N SER A 181 -4.21 -5.08 -15.94
CA SER A 181 -4.15 -3.95 -16.86
C SER A 181 -2.99 -3.00 -16.54
N GLY A 182 -2.46 -2.28 -17.54
CA GLY A 182 -1.42 -1.27 -17.31
C GLY A 182 -0.04 -1.80 -16.86
N ASN A 183 0.27 -3.09 -17.06
CA ASN A 183 1.61 -3.65 -16.83
C ASN A 183 2.48 -3.69 -18.08
#